data_AF-A0A3C0XR13-F1
#
_entry.id   AF-A0A3C0XR13-F1
#
_cell.length_a   1.000
_cell.length_b   1.000
_cell.length_c   1.000
_cell.angle_alpha   90.00
_cell.angle_beta   90.00
_cell.angle_gamma   90.00
#
_symmetry.space_group_name_H-M   'P 1'
#
loop_
_entity.id
_entity.type
_entity.pdbx_description
1 polymer ?
#
loop_
_entity_poly.entity_id
_entity_poly.type
_entity_poly.pdbx_seq_one_letter_code
_entity_poly.pdbx_strand_id
1 'polypeptide(L)'
;MPAVSDDGFRLALDGIEALLAAGGTTEGTVSLAYVAAQLLTLDEAELAAARRRAMFVLAAGGDPHRELSAESPAVESLARDLDSVELRADLTRTLTALTDPPRWPVTAAVIEVLVADEDLALRTLALAFLAEELAEEA
;
A
#
# COMPACT_ATOMS: atom_id res chain seq x y z
N MET A 1 -17.09 5.55 11.19
CA MET A 1 -15.82 5.99 10.58
C MET A 1 -15.81 7.51 10.55
N PRO A 2 -14.81 8.19 11.12
CA PRO A 2 -14.69 9.63 10.88
C PRO A 2 -14.48 9.79 9.37
N ALA A 3 -15.31 10.61 8.73
CA ALA A 3 -15.11 10.95 7.34
C ALA A 3 -13.74 11.66 7.27
N VAL A 4 -12.74 10.98 6.73
CA VAL A 4 -11.77 11.69 5.87
C VAL A 4 -12.68 12.56 5.01
N SER A 5 -12.63 13.89 5.19
CA SER A 5 -13.55 14.76 4.45
C SER A 5 -13.39 14.37 2.99
N ASP A 6 -14.46 14.01 2.29
CA ASP A 6 -14.38 13.39 0.96
C ASP A 6 -13.42 14.16 0.03
N ASP A 7 -13.28 15.47 0.24
CA ASP A 7 -12.37 16.35 -0.48
C ASP A 7 -10.88 16.05 -0.23
N GLY A 8 -10.47 15.74 1.00
CA GLY A 8 -9.09 15.34 1.31
C GLY A 8 -8.71 14.03 0.64
N PHE A 9 -9.65 13.07 0.60
CA PHE A 9 -9.47 11.81 -0.10
C PHE A 9 -9.34 12.00 -1.62
N ARG A 10 -10.21 12.83 -2.20
CA ARG A 10 -10.15 13.20 -3.62
C ARG A 10 -8.85 13.92 -3.97
N LEU A 11 -8.37 14.82 -3.12
CA LEU A 11 -7.09 15.51 -3.32
C LEU A 11 -5.91 14.54 -3.32
N ALA A 12 -5.92 13.53 -2.45
CA ALA A 12 -4.89 12.49 -2.44
C ALA A 12 -4.90 11.70 -3.76
N LEU A 13 -6.08 11.26 -4.23
CA LEU A 13 -6.20 10.54 -5.51
C LEU A 13 -5.88 11.41 -6.74
N ASP A 14 -6.25 12.69 -6.73
CA ASP A 14 -5.84 13.65 -7.77
C ASP A 14 -4.29 13.77 -7.83
N GLY A 15 -3.62 13.77 -6.66
CA GLY A 15 -2.16 13.78 -6.57
C GLY A 15 -1.52 12.49 -7.08
N ILE A 16 -2.08 11.33 -6.73
CA ILE A 16 -1.64 10.01 -7.19
C ILE A 16 -1.80 9.89 -8.71
N GLU A 17 -2.95 10.32 -9.26
CA GLU A 17 -3.18 10.33 -10.70
C GLU A 17 -2.13 11.16 -11.43
N ALA A 18 -1.82 12.36 -10.93
CA ALA A 18 -0.80 13.22 -11.52
C ALA A 18 0.60 12.60 -11.45
N LEU A 19 0.95 11.95 -10.33
CA LEU A 19 2.23 11.27 -10.14
C LEU A 19 2.39 10.09 -11.10
N LEU A 20 1.35 9.25 -11.20
CA LEU A 20 1.32 8.11 -12.12
C LEU A 20 1.39 8.57 -13.59
N ALA A 21 0.64 9.62 -13.94
CA ALA A 21 0.67 10.20 -15.29
C ALA A 21 2.03 10.80 -15.66
N ALA A 22 2.81 11.25 -14.67
CA ALA A 22 4.18 11.74 -14.84
C ALA A 22 5.23 10.61 -14.94
N GLY A 23 4.84 9.34 -14.79
CA GLY A 23 5.73 8.18 -14.85
C GLY A 23 6.29 7.72 -13.51
N GLY A 24 5.85 8.30 -12.39
CA GLY A 24 6.18 7.85 -11.03
C GLY A 24 5.39 6.60 -10.64
N THR A 25 5.53 5.52 -11.42
CA THR A 25 4.68 4.32 -11.28
C THR A 25 4.86 3.67 -9.91
N THR A 26 6.10 3.54 -9.42
CA THR A 26 6.37 2.89 -8.12
C THR A 26 5.79 3.72 -6.99
N GLU A 27 6.14 5.00 -6.90
CA GLU A 27 5.72 5.90 -5.84
C GLU A 27 4.20 6.11 -5.85
N GLY A 28 3.60 6.23 -7.03
CA GLY A 28 2.15 6.34 -7.19
C GLY A 28 1.42 5.06 -6.79
N THR A 29 1.95 3.88 -7.14
CA THR A 29 1.35 2.59 -6.78
C THR A 29 1.44 2.34 -5.26
N VAL A 30 2.57 2.69 -4.64
CA VAL A 30 2.74 2.62 -3.18
C VAL A 30 1.80 3.61 -2.47
N SER A 31 1.72 4.84 -2.95
CA SER A 31 0.80 5.86 -2.40
C SER A 31 -0.67 5.43 -2.52
N LEU A 32 -1.04 4.81 -3.64
CA LEU A 32 -2.37 4.23 -3.84
C LEU A 32 -2.66 3.10 -2.84
N ALA A 33 -1.71 2.18 -2.65
CA ALA A 33 -1.86 1.09 -1.68
C ALA A 33 -1.99 1.63 -0.24
N TYR A 34 -1.24 2.68 0.09
CA TYR A 34 -1.40 3.38 1.38
C TYR A 34 -2.80 3.99 1.52
N VAL A 35 -3.31 4.67 0.50
CA VAL A 35 -4.69 5.22 0.51
C VAL A 35 -5.73 4.11 0.70
N ALA A 36 -5.55 2.95 0.03
CA ALA A 36 -6.42 1.79 0.23
C ALA A 36 -6.32 1.25 1.66
N ALA A 37 -5.11 1.22 2.24
CA ALA A 37 -4.88 0.75 3.61
C ALA A 37 -5.70 1.52 4.65
N GLN A 38 -5.85 2.84 4.48
CA GLN A 38 -6.64 3.69 5.39
C GLN A 38 -8.14 3.35 5.42
N LEU A 39 -8.61 2.55 4.46
CA LEU A 39 -9.99 2.09 4.36
C LEU A 39 -10.17 0.63 4.81
N LEU A 40 -9.07 -0.09 5.04
CA LEU A 40 -9.10 -1.47 5.53
C LEU A 40 -9.33 -1.51 7.04
N THR A 41 -9.97 -2.58 7.51
CA THR A 41 -10.09 -2.87 8.93
C THR A 41 -9.04 -3.92 9.28
N LEU A 42 -7.91 -3.48 9.84
CA LEU A 42 -6.81 -4.35 10.26
C LEU A 42 -6.74 -4.42 11.80
N ASP A 43 -6.28 -5.55 12.34
CA ASP A 43 -5.90 -5.63 13.74
C ASP A 43 -4.57 -4.88 13.93
N GLU A 44 -4.64 -3.74 14.62
CA GLU A 44 -3.49 -2.87 14.85
C GLU A 44 -2.37 -3.56 15.64
N ALA A 45 -2.71 -4.45 16.57
CA ALA A 45 -1.70 -5.16 17.36
C ALA A 45 -0.96 -6.19 16.51
N GLU A 46 -1.69 -6.90 15.63
CA GLU A 46 -1.10 -7.84 14.68
C GLU A 46 -0.26 -7.12 13.62
N LEU A 47 -0.76 -6.01 13.07
CA LEU A 47 -0.05 -5.17 12.12
C LEU A 47 1.24 -4.60 12.72
N ALA A 48 1.19 -4.02 13.92
CA ALA A 48 2.37 -3.50 14.60
C ALA A 48 3.41 -4.60 14.90
N ALA A 49 2.95 -5.80 15.28
CA ALA A 49 3.84 -6.93 15.50
C ALA A 49 4.50 -7.39 14.19
N ALA A 50 3.76 -7.42 13.07
CA ALA A 50 4.28 -7.77 11.76
C ALA A 50 5.26 -6.72 11.22
N ARG A 51 4.95 -5.42 11.31
CA ARG A 51 5.84 -4.30 10.95
C ARG A 51 7.18 -4.41 11.67
N ARG A 52 7.17 -4.61 12.99
CA ARG A 52 8.40 -4.80 13.79
C ARG A 52 9.25 -5.99 13.31
N ARG A 53 8.62 -7.14 13.03
CA ARG A 53 9.34 -8.31 12.50
C ARG A 53 9.99 -8.01 11.16
N ALA A 54 9.27 -7.34 10.26
CA ALA A 54 9.79 -6.94 8.96
C ALA A 54 10.92 -5.91 9.06
N MET A 55 10.86 -4.98 10.01
CA MET A 55 11.96 -4.05 10.32
C MET A 55 13.21 -4.78 10.82
N PHE A 56 13.07 -5.84 11.62
CA PHE A 56 14.22 -6.68 11.98
C PHE A 56 14.83 -7.40 10.77
N VAL A 57 14.01 -7.85 9.81
CA VAL A 57 14.49 -8.43 8.55
C VAL A 57 15.24 -7.38 7.73
N LEU A 58 14.72 -6.14 7.66
CA LEU A 58 15.37 -5.03 6.97
C LEU A 58 16.74 -4.72 7.59
N ALA A 59 16.80 -4.55 8.91
CA ALA A 59 18.03 -4.26 9.65
C ALA A 59 19.07 -5.39 9.54
N ALA A 60 18.64 -6.66 9.48
CA ALA A 60 19.54 -7.79 9.25
C ALA A 60 20.17 -7.77 7.85
N GLY A 61 19.54 -7.08 6.89
CA GLY A 61 20.00 -6.95 5.50
C GLY A 61 21.01 -5.83 5.24
N GLY A 62 21.44 -5.09 6.27
CA GLY A 62 22.40 -3.98 6.14
C GLY A 62 21.77 -2.62 6.46
N ASP A 63 22.00 -1.61 5.60
CA ASP A 63 21.49 -0.25 5.79
C ASP A 63 19.95 -0.22 5.74
N PRO A 64 19.25 0.17 6.82
CA PRO A 64 17.80 0.29 6.83
C PRO A 64 17.29 1.40 5.90
N HIS A 65 18.16 2.31 5.44
CA HIS A 65 17.83 3.36 4.47
C HIS A 65 18.04 2.93 3.01
N ARG A 66 18.36 1.65 2.75
CA ARG A 66 18.45 1.16 1.38
C ARG A 66 17.10 1.34 0.67
N GLU A 67 17.16 1.52 -0.64
CA GLU A 67 15.95 1.65 -1.47
C GLU A 67 15.04 0.42 -1.27
N LEU A 68 13.83 0.69 -0.78
CA LEU A 68 12.83 -0.34 -0.50
C LEU A 68 12.06 -0.66 -1.77
N SER A 69 12.04 -1.93 -2.14
CA SER A 69 11.27 -2.42 -3.28
C SER A 69 10.25 -3.46 -2.84
N ALA A 70 9.23 -3.67 -3.69
CA ALA A 70 8.17 -4.65 -3.46
C ALA A 70 8.70 -6.10 -3.40
N GLU A 71 9.90 -6.34 -3.91
CA GLU A 71 10.58 -7.64 -3.92
C GLU A 71 11.62 -7.77 -2.79
N SER A 72 11.72 -6.79 -1.90
CA SER A 72 12.68 -6.85 -0.82
C SER A 72 12.27 -7.91 0.22
N PRO A 73 13.23 -8.63 0.85
CA PRO A 73 12.91 -9.65 1.84
C PRO A 73 12.05 -9.17 3.02
N ALA A 74 12.18 -7.89 3.41
CA ALA A 74 11.37 -7.30 4.46
C ALA A 74 9.91 -7.16 4.03
N VAL A 75 9.68 -6.70 2.79
CA VAL A 75 8.33 -6.61 2.20
C VAL A 75 7.71 -7.99 2.03
N GLU A 76 8.46 -8.98 1.52
CA GLU A 76 7.96 -10.35 1.40
C GLU A 76 7.62 -10.97 2.76
N SER A 77 8.41 -10.66 3.80
CA SER A 77 8.12 -11.10 5.17
C SER A 77 6.82 -10.49 5.68
N LEU A 78 6.64 -9.18 5.51
CA LEU A 78 5.42 -8.50 5.95
C LEU A 78 4.19 -8.96 5.16
N ALA A 79 4.31 -9.07 3.83
CA ALA A 79 3.24 -9.54 2.97
C ALA A 79 2.76 -10.94 3.41
N ARG A 80 3.69 -11.85 3.72
CA ARG A 80 3.35 -13.20 4.22
C ARG A 80 2.65 -13.17 5.57
N ASP A 81 3.07 -12.28 6.47
CA ASP A 81 2.44 -12.14 7.79
C ASP A 81 1.01 -11.57 7.69
N LEU A 82 0.75 -10.74 6.68
CA LEU A 82 -0.58 -10.16 6.41
C LEU A 82 -1.49 -11.09 5.60
N ASP A 83 -0.93 -12.09 4.93
CA ASP A 83 -1.63 -12.91 3.93
C ASP A 83 -2.77 -13.74 4.56
N SER A 84 -4.00 -13.24 4.36
CA SER A 84 -5.24 -13.93 4.72
C SER A 84 -6.24 -13.78 3.60
N VAL A 85 -7.17 -14.73 3.51
CA VAL A 85 -8.25 -14.73 2.50
C VAL A 85 -9.13 -13.49 2.69
N GLU A 86 -9.38 -13.12 3.95
CA GLU A 86 -10.16 -11.96 4.35
C GLU A 86 -9.48 -10.67 3.88
N LEU A 87 -8.19 -10.50 4.15
CA LEU A 87 -7.45 -9.31 3.74
C LEU A 87 -7.39 -9.17 2.22
N ARG A 88 -7.13 -10.26 1.49
CA ARG A 88 -7.11 -10.24 0.02
C ARG A 88 -8.45 -9.79 -0.55
N ALA A 89 -9.55 -10.36 -0.03
CA ALA A 89 -10.89 -9.99 -0.47
C ALA A 89 -11.22 -8.52 -0.14
N ASP A 90 -10.82 -8.04 1.03
CA ASP A 90 -11.04 -6.66 1.46
C ASP A 90 -10.21 -5.66 0.67
N LEU A 91 -8.94 -5.99 0.39
CA LEU A 91 -8.05 -5.18 -0.44
C LEU A 91 -8.59 -5.04 -1.86
N THR A 92 -8.95 -6.15 -2.51
CA THR A 92 -9.53 -6.14 -3.86
C THR A 92 -10.81 -5.32 -3.92
N ARG A 93 -11.71 -5.48 -2.94
CA ARG A 93 -12.96 -4.69 -2.87
C ARG A 93 -12.67 -3.21 -2.69
N THR A 94 -11.75 -2.87 -1.80
CA THR A 94 -11.37 -1.50 -1.50
C THR A 94 -10.76 -0.82 -2.71
N LEU A 95 -9.78 -1.46 -3.37
CA LEU A 95 -9.16 -0.96 -4.59
C LEU A 95 -10.20 -0.74 -5.69
N THR A 96 -11.10 -1.69 -5.90
CA THR A 96 -12.17 -1.57 -6.91
C THR A 96 -13.12 -0.40 -6.60
N ALA A 97 -13.40 -0.13 -5.32
CA ALA A 97 -14.25 0.99 -4.93
C ALA A 97 -13.60 2.36 -5.17
N LEU A 98 -12.26 2.45 -5.24
CA LEU A 98 -11.56 3.72 -5.50
C LEU A 98 -11.76 4.26 -6.92
N THR A 99 -12.17 3.41 -7.86
CA THR A 99 -12.41 3.79 -9.25
C THR A 99 -13.86 4.17 -9.53
N ASP A 100 -14.75 4.14 -8.53
CA ASP A 100 -16.15 4.52 -8.66
C ASP A 100 -16.45 5.83 -7.92
N PRO A 101 -16.81 6.94 -8.60
CA PRO A 101 -16.99 7.07 -10.05
C PRO A 101 -15.67 7.17 -10.84
N PRO A 102 -15.66 6.79 -12.13
CA PRO A 102 -14.45 6.75 -12.96
C PRO A 102 -13.93 8.16 -13.25
N ARG A 103 -13.01 8.64 -12.41
CA ARG A 103 -12.40 9.97 -12.47
C ARG A 103 -10.90 9.95 -12.83
N TRP A 104 -10.19 8.89 -12.43
CA TRP A 104 -8.73 8.79 -12.50
C TRP A 104 -8.31 7.62 -13.41
N PRO A 105 -8.21 7.84 -14.73
CA PRO A 105 -8.00 6.76 -15.69
C PRO A 105 -6.65 6.04 -15.52
N VAL A 106 -5.57 6.74 -15.15
CA VAL A 106 -4.27 6.10 -14.96
C VAL A 106 -4.27 5.27 -13.67
N THR A 107 -4.82 5.83 -12.60
CA THR A 107 -5.02 5.14 -11.32
C THR A 107 -5.88 3.90 -11.49
N ALA A 108 -6.97 4.00 -12.28
CA ALA A 108 -7.82 2.86 -12.59
C ALA A 108 -7.05 1.74 -13.31
N ALA A 109 -6.19 2.06 -14.27
CA ALA A 109 -5.36 1.06 -14.95
C ALA A 109 -4.37 0.38 -13.99
N VAL A 110 -3.80 1.12 -13.03
CA VAL A 110 -2.94 0.54 -11.98
C VAL A 110 -3.77 -0.38 -11.07
N ILE A 111 -4.98 0.02 -10.68
CA ILE A 111 -5.89 -0.80 -9.88
C ILE A 111 -6.24 -2.10 -10.61
N GLU A 112 -6.51 -2.05 -11.91
CA GLU A 112 -6.77 -3.26 -12.71
C GLU A 112 -5.60 -4.25 -12.65
N VAL A 113 -4.35 -3.74 -12.71
CA VAL A 113 -3.15 -4.59 -12.56
C VAL A 113 -3.07 -5.20 -11.16
N LEU A 114 -3.30 -4.41 -10.10
CA LEU A 114 -3.25 -4.92 -8.72
C LEU A 114 -4.38 -5.92 -8.43
N VAL A 115 -5.58 -5.69 -8.94
CA VAL A 115 -6.71 -6.62 -8.78
C VAL A 115 -6.48 -7.92 -9.55
N ALA A 116 -5.78 -7.87 -10.69
CA ALA A 116 -5.42 -9.06 -11.47
C ALA A 116 -4.28 -9.88 -10.84
N ASP A 117 -3.41 -9.23 -10.04
CA ASP A 117 -2.28 -9.85 -9.34
C ASP A 117 -2.36 -9.55 -7.83
N GLU A 118 -3.13 -10.37 -7.11
CA GLU A 118 -3.35 -10.21 -5.67
C GLU A 118 -2.04 -10.30 -4.85
N ASP A 119 -1.03 -11.03 -5.33
CA ASP A 119 0.27 -11.13 -4.68
C ASP A 119 1.08 -9.82 -4.83
N LEU A 120 0.99 -9.18 -5.98
CA LEU A 120 1.53 -7.84 -6.18
C LEU A 120 0.77 -6.80 -5.33
N ALA A 121 -0.56 -6.88 -5.26
CA ALA A 121 -1.36 -5.99 -4.41
C ALA A 121 -0.94 -6.08 -2.94
N LEU A 122 -0.79 -7.30 -2.42
CA LEU A 122 -0.39 -7.54 -1.04
C LEU A 122 1.04 -7.06 -0.76
N ARG A 123 1.99 -7.31 -1.68
CA ARG A 123 3.36 -6.79 -1.55
C ARG A 123 3.42 -5.27 -1.61
N THR A 124 2.61 -4.64 -2.45
CA THR A 124 2.53 -3.17 -2.55
C THR A 124 1.96 -2.57 -1.27
N LEU A 125 0.94 -3.20 -0.68
CA LEU A 125 0.40 -2.82 0.63
C LEU A 125 1.45 -2.93 1.74
N ALA A 126 2.19 -4.05 1.78
CA ALA A 126 3.28 -4.25 2.73
C ALA A 126 4.41 -3.21 2.55
N LEU A 127 4.77 -2.88 1.31
CA LEU A 127 5.74 -1.83 1.00
C LEU A 127 5.26 -0.46 1.52
N ALA A 128 3.99 -0.13 1.35
CA ALA A 128 3.42 1.11 1.87
C ALA A 128 3.54 1.22 3.40
N PHE A 129 3.22 0.16 4.14
CA PHE A 129 3.37 0.17 5.60
C PHE A 129 4.82 0.29 6.08
N LEU A 130 5.77 -0.36 5.40
CA LEU A 130 7.18 -0.23 5.75
C LEU A 130 7.73 1.16 5.40
N ALA A 131 7.31 1.74 4.28
CA ALA A 131 7.69 3.09 3.90
C ALA A 131 7.17 4.13 4.91
N GLU A 132 5.94 3.97 5.41
CA GLU A 132 5.39 4.79 6.48
C GLU A 132 6.20 4.65 7.79
N GLU A 133 6.48 3.42 8.26
CA GLU A 133 7.27 3.19 9.48
C GLU A 133 8.64 3.88 9.39
N LEU A 134 9.34 3.75 8.26
CA LEU A 134 10.64 4.39 8.07
C LEU A 134 10.58 5.91 8.02
N ALA A 135 9.48 6.47 7.50
CA ALA A 135 9.28 7.91 7.51
C ALA A 135 8.99 8.45 8.92
N GLU A 136 8.44 7.64 9.83
CA GLU A 136 8.24 7.99 11.23
C GLU A 136 9.52 7.89 12.08
N GLU A 137 10.48 7.04 11.68
CA GLU A 137 11.78 6.88 12.36
C GLU A 137 12.84 7.93 11.97
N ALA A 138 12.66 8.64 10.84
CA ALA A 138 13.61 9.59 10.25
C ALA A 138 13.51 11.02 10.83
#